data_AF-A0A3D1H2G8-F1
#
_entry.id   AF-A0A3D1H2G8-F1
#
_cell.length_a   1.000
_cell.length_b   1.000
_cell.length_c   1.000
_cell.angle_alpha   90.00
_cell.angle_beta   90.00
_cell.angle_gamma   90.00
#
_symmetry.space_group_name_H-M   'P 1'
#
loop_
_entity.id
_entity.type
_entity.pdbx_description
1 polymer ?
#
loop_
_entity_poly.entity_id
_entity_poly.type
_entity_poly.pdbx_seq_one_letter_code
_entity_poly.pdbx_strand_id
1 'polypeptide(L)'
;MKKSMTYKIGTLVIGLTAMLFTSCLSDGDDTMVLEKGEKNEFVDGDQTVVVGTNEYADIENGGFTLYVPKGSVPKTNSGDNGRVAFSISHVDIPDLPCQLPAGASVVGKNSIKIEPMNFTFNSPLVLKCPTGGNTNYVLLRYNDYTNCWEVVPFSSRNADGTSNVSLIETGYFVLVEYPQQTTEMGGVRILQKYIDNEYFYYLTLTPVNGSSKDAKMIAFSPNGSPLYMAYVARGEYQAVLSRQKRSQLNSATEMEQYSSVIRVKVTDKLIAGTGGYDIYTGWTDIKLDNISWSDGRSDAWGAITTTYGTGKFQATLTWVNPSEAEHTDYDLHLLGPENLHVYFSNKKQGCFELDRDWISNPGNAVENIYSVSDNFTPGRYQVKVHHYNGVVGRRYNCRVIINGVVVKSVSGAIATNKQYDDIYSFNVE
;
A
#
# COMPACT_ATOMS: atom_id res chain seq x y z
N MET A 1 -62.64 54.29 0.57
CA MET A 1 -61.41 54.93 0.03
C MET A 1 -60.36 55.02 1.11
N LYS A 2 -59.15 54.50 0.82
CA LYS A 2 -57.86 54.61 1.53
C LYS A 2 -57.84 54.42 3.05
N LYS A 3 -57.06 53.45 3.53
CA LYS A 3 -56.14 53.67 4.66
C LYS A 3 -54.95 52.70 4.64
N SER A 4 -53.78 53.33 4.75
CA SER A 4 -52.44 52.78 4.89
C SER A 4 -52.28 52.06 6.24
N MET A 5 -51.46 51.01 6.30
CA MET A 5 -50.86 50.56 7.55
C MET A 5 -49.39 50.18 7.35
N THR A 6 -48.57 50.87 8.14
CA THR A 6 -47.11 50.80 8.28
C THR A 6 -46.72 49.62 9.16
N TYR A 7 -45.71 48.83 8.75
CA TYR A 7 -45.10 47.79 9.59
C TYR A 7 -44.01 48.40 10.49
N LYS A 8 -44.05 48.07 11.78
CA LYS A 8 -43.02 48.41 12.79
C LYS A 8 -42.01 47.27 12.91
N ILE A 9 -40.74 47.68 12.95
CA ILE A 9 -39.53 46.88 13.16
C ILE A 9 -39.45 46.45 14.63
N GLY A 10 -39.22 45.15 14.87
CA GLY A 10 -38.88 44.59 16.19
C GLY A 10 -37.41 44.19 16.22
N THR A 11 -36.63 44.87 17.06
CA THR A 11 -35.21 44.61 17.34
C THR A 11 -35.09 43.52 18.41
N LEU A 12 -34.42 42.41 18.10
CA LEU A 12 -34.06 41.37 19.07
C LEU A 12 -32.63 41.63 19.56
N VAL A 13 -32.50 41.84 20.87
CA VAL A 13 -31.23 41.99 21.59
C VAL A 13 -30.64 40.60 21.83
N ILE A 14 -29.43 40.33 21.29
CA ILE A 14 -28.65 39.14 21.62
C ILE A 14 -27.51 39.56 22.55
N GLY A 15 -27.54 39.04 23.78
CA GLY A 15 -26.51 39.25 24.80
C GLY A 15 -25.21 38.57 24.42
N LEU A 16 -24.13 39.34 24.41
CA LEU A 16 -22.77 38.91 24.17
C LEU A 16 -22.19 38.36 25.50
N THR A 17 -22.04 37.04 25.62
CA THR A 17 -21.26 36.44 26.72
C THR A 17 -19.86 36.15 26.19
N ALA A 18 -18.87 36.91 26.63
CA ALA A 18 -17.48 36.69 26.30
C ALA A 18 -16.94 35.50 27.14
N MET A 19 -16.74 34.35 26.50
CA MET A 19 -15.86 33.31 27.02
C MET A 19 -14.47 33.49 26.41
N LEU A 20 -13.54 33.93 27.23
CA LEU A 20 -12.11 33.89 26.95
C LEU A 20 -11.66 32.42 27.01
N PHE A 21 -11.45 31.80 25.85
CA PHE A 21 -10.67 30.57 25.77
C PHE A 21 -9.20 30.93 25.56
N THR A 22 -8.44 30.96 26.65
CA THR A 22 -7.00 30.74 26.61
C THR A 22 -6.77 29.26 26.33
N SER A 23 -6.54 28.91 25.05
CA SER A 23 -5.91 27.65 24.70
C SER A 23 -4.39 27.86 24.68
N CYS A 24 -3.71 27.36 25.70
CA CYS A 24 -2.28 27.06 25.59
C CYS A 24 -2.12 26.00 24.49
N LEU A 25 -1.64 26.43 23.31
CA LEU A 25 -1.06 25.52 22.33
C LEU A 25 0.22 24.94 22.96
N SER A 26 0.18 23.65 23.29
CA SER A 26 1.41 22.87 23.47
C SER A 26 1.80 22.29 22.11
N ASP A 27 3.05 22.53 21.74
CA ASP A 27 3.71 22.07 20.53
C ASP A 27 3.58 20.56 20.30
N GLY A 28 3.48 20.17 19.01
CA GLY A 28 3.76 18.81 18.54
C GLY A 28 2.55 17.92 18.30
N ASP A 29 1.64 18.32 17.42
CA ASP A 29 0.62 17.42 16.84
C ASP A 29 0.82 17.36 15.31
N ASP A 30 1.79 16.56 14.87
CA ASP A 30 2.01 16.17 13.46
C ASP A 30 0.95 15.13 13.01
N THR A 31 -0.32 15.44 13.22
CA THR A 31 -1.42 14.66 12.65
C THR A 31 -1.76 15.18 11.26
N MET A 32 -1.80 14.25 10.31
CA MET A 32 -2.27 14.46 8.94
C MET A 32 -3.69 15.04 8.97
N VAL A 33 -3.84 16.36 8.84
CA VAL A 33 -5.13 16.96 8.47
C VAL A 33 -5.23 16.92 6.95
N LEU A 34 -5.48 15.72 6.42
CA LEU A 34 -6.03 15.57 5.08
C LEU A 34 -7.55 15.72 5.19
N GLU A 35 -8.15 16.44 4.23
CA GLU A 35 -9.54 16.91 4.28
C GLU A 35 -10.51 15.85 4.83
N LYS A 36 -11.18 16.17 5.95
CA LYS A 36 -12.20 15.33 6.57
C LYS A 36 -13.42 15.24 5.63
N GLY A 37 -13.40 14.28 4.71
CA GLY A 37 -14.62 13.67 4.16
C GLY A 37 -15.23 12.71 5.19
N GLU A 38 -16.48 12.29 5.00
CA GLU A 38 -17.17 11.38 5.92
C GLU A 38 -16.33 10.13 6.21
N LYS A 39 -16.16 9.86 7.51
CA LYS A 39 -15.31 8.81 8.05
C LYS A 39 -16.05 7.47 7.94
N ASN A 40 -15.46 6.47 7.31
CA ASN A 40 -15.95 5.10 7.45
C ASN A 40 -15.84 4.68 8.92
N GLU A 41 -16.89 4.09 9.49
CA GLU A 41 -16.93 3.69 10.89
C GLU A 41 -15.76 2.73 11.22
N PHE A 42 -15.10 2.98 12.35
CA PHE A 42 -14.04 2.11 12.86
C PHE A 42 -14.63 0.77 13.30
N VAL A 43 -13.99 -0.33 12.90
CA VAL A 43 -14.33 -1.65 13.39
C VAL A 43 -13.07 -2.46 13.65
N ASP A 44 -12.96 -3.00 14.86
CA ASP A 44 -11.88 -3.87 15.32
C ASP A 44 -12.06 -5.31 14.79
N GLY A 45 -10.97 -5.96 14.39
CA GLY A 45 -10.93 -7.35 13.88
C GLY A 45 -10.46 -7.51 12.42
N ASP A 46 -10.34 -8.75 11.95
CA ASP A 46 -9.98 -9.12 10.57
C ASP A 46 -11.09 -8.68 9.59
N GLN A 47 -11.15 -7.38 9.31
CA GLN A 47 -12.14 -6.79 8.43
C GLN A 47 -11.57 -6.49 7.06
N THR A 48 -12.44 -6.62 6.07
CA THR A 48 -12.16 -6.18 4.71
C THR A 48 -12.76 -4.82 4.47
N VAL A 49 -11.93 -3.86 4.07
CA VAL A 49 -12.37 -2.49 3.74
C VAL A 49 -12.22 -2.29 2.24
N VAL A 50 -13.32 -2.02 1.54
CA VAL A 50 -13.28 -1.72 0.11
C VAL A 50 -13.10 -0.22 -0.08
N VAL A 51 -12.04 0.16 -0.79
CA VAL A 51 -11.69 1.55 -1.05
C VAL A 51 -11.68 1.78 -2.56
N GLY A 52 -12.40 2.81 -3.00
CA GLY A 52 -12.41 3.27 -4.38
C GLY A 52 -11.30 4.27 -4.71
N THR A 53 -11.05 4.51 -5.99
CA THR A 53 -10.09 5.54 -6.47
C THR A 53 -10.31 6.91 -5.83
N ASN A 54 -11.57 7.30 -5.59
CA ASN A 54 -11.92 8.60 -5.02
C ASN A 54 -12.24 8.53 -3.51
N GLU A 55 -11.88 7.45 -2.85
CA GLU A 55 -12.11 7.25 -1.42
C GLU A 55 -10.77 7.20 -0.69
N TYR A 56 -10.80 7.46 0.60
CA TYR A 56 -9.68 7.20 1.49
C TYR A 56 -10.14 6.22 2.58
N ALA A 57 -9.20 5.58 3.26
CA ALA A 57 -9.51 4.77 4.42
C ALA A 57 -8.34 4.70 5.39
N ASP A 58 -8.66 4.61 6.68
CA ASP A 58 -7.76 4.11 7.72
C ASP A 58 -8.20 2.70 8.09
N ILE A 59 -7.29 1.74 8.01
CA ILE A 59 -7.56 0.32 8.29
C ILE A 59 -6.64 -0.11 9.41
N GLU A 60 -7.20 -0.49 10.55
CA GLU A 60 -6.44 -0.83 11.74
C GLU A 60 -6.57 -2.32 12.07
N ASN A 61 -5.44 -2.98 12.33
CA ASN A 61 -5.42 -4.29 12.97
C ASN A 61 -4.06 -4.51 13.65
N GLY A 62 -4.05 -5.11 14.84
CA GLY A 62 -2.82 -5.47 15.55
C GLY A 62 -1.90 -4.30 15.87
N GLY A 63 -2.45 -3.09 16.10
CA GLY A 63 -1.68 -1.87 16.36
C GLY A 63 -1.02 -1.23 15.12
N PHE A 64 -1.23 -1.81 13.94
CA PHE A 64 -0.89 -1.18 12.66
C PHE A 64 -2.09 -0.43 12.12
N THR A 65 -1.83 0.72 11.49
CA THR A 65 -2.85 1.45 10.72
C THR A 65 -2.36 1.65 9.30
N LEU A 66 -3.05 1.07 8.32
CA LEU A 66 -2.84 1.35 6.92
C LEU A 66 -3.76 2.49 6.49
N TYR A 67 -3.17 3.63 6.16
CA TYR A 67 -3.84 4.71 5.47
C TYR A 67 -3.76 4.49 3.96
N VAL A 68 -4.92 4.46 3.32
CA VAL A 68 -5.10 4.44 1.87
C VAL A 68 -5.51 5.85 1.45
N PRO A 69 -4.59 6.65 0.88
CA PRO A 69 -4.94 7.96 0.36
C PRO A 69 -5.90 7.87 -0.82
N LYS A 70 -6.74 8.90 -0.94
CA LYS A 70 -7.49 9.15 -2.17
C LYS A 70 -6.54 9.13 -3.38
N GLY A 71 -6.95 8.55 -4.50
CA GLY A 71 -6.13 8.44 -5.71
C GLY A 71 -5.08 7.32 -5.68
N SER A 72 -4.82 6.66 -4.55
CA SER A 72 -3.88 5.52 -4.51
C SER A 72 -4.45 4.26 -5.17
N VAL A 73 -5.76 4.05 -5.06
CA VAL A 73 -6.44 2.96 -5.75
C VAL A 73 -6.50 3.25 -7.26
N PRO A 74 -5.89 2.40 -8.11
CA PRO A 74 -5.87 2.61 -9.55
C PRO A 74 -7.26 2.69 -10.16
N LYS A 75 -7.37 3.45 -11.25
CA LYS A 75 -8.54 3.39 -12.14
C LYS A 75 -8.61 2.04 -12.84
N THR A 76 -9.80 1.70 -13.32
CA THR A 76 -9.99 0.56 -14.21
C THR A 76 -9.32 0.80 -15.57
N ASN A 77 -9.24 -0.24 -16.40
CA ASN A 77 -8.76 -0.12 -17.78
C ASN A 77 -9.63 0.80 -18.66
N SER A 78 -10.92 0.98 -18.34
CA SER A 78 -11.83 1.94 -18.98
C SER A 78 -11.61 3.39 -18.52
N GLY A 79 -10.79 3.62 -17.50
CA GLY A 79 -10.56 4.93 -16.89
C GLY A 79 -11.57 5.31 -15.81
N ASP A 80 -12.48 4.40 -15.45
CA ASP A 80 -13.42 4.58 -14.35
C ASP A 80 -12.74 4.38 -13.00
N ASN A 81 -13.43 4.75 -11.91
CA ASN A 81 -12.90 4.52 -10.56
C ASN A 81 -12.80 3.02 -10.29
N GLY A 82 -11.60 2.54 -9.97
CA GLY A 82 -11.39 1.19 -9.47
C GLY A 82 -11.87 1.07 -8.02
N ARG A 83 -12.05 -0.18 -7.59
CA ARG A 83 -12.31 -0.53 -6.19
C ARG A 83 -11.39 -1.67 -5.79
N VAL A 84 -10.76 -1.55 -4.62
CA VAL A 84 -9.86 -2.55 -4.08
C VAL A 84 -10.29 -2.87 -2.66
N ALA A 85 -10.44 -4.17 -2.38
CA ALA A 85 -10.67 -4.67 -1.05
C ALA A 85 -9.34 -4.79 -0.31
N PHE A 86 -9.19 -4.17 0.85
CA PHE A 86 -8.01 -4.24 1.69
C PHE A 86 -8.28 -5.06 2.94
N SER A 87 -7.27 -5.74 3.46
CA SER A 87 -7.33 -6.38 4.78
C SER A 87 -5.94 -6.45 5.39
N ILE A 88 -5.88 -6.37 6.72
CA ILE A 88 -4.68 -6.62 7.50
C ILE A 88 -5.00 -7.82 8.38
N SER A 89 -4.15 -8.84 8.39
CA SER A 89 -4.30 -10.01 9.27
C SER A 89 -2.98 -10.36 9.94
N HIS A 90 -3.06 -10.96 11.13
CA HIS A 90 -1.90 -11.51 11.81
C HIS A 90 -1.36 -12.75 11.07
N VAL A 91 -0.05 -12.95 11.13
CA VAL A 91 0.63 -14.13 10.58
C VAL A 91 1.50 -14.73 11.68
N ASP A 92 1.25 -15.99 12.03
CA ASP A 92 2.10 -16.70 12.98
C ASP A 92 3.51 -16.91 12.38
N ILE A 93 4.54 -16.92 13.24
CA ILE A 93 5.94 -17.04 12.81
C ILE A 93 6.21 -18.27 11.91
N PRO A 94 5.65 -19.48 12.20
CA PRO A 94 5.81 -20.64 11.33
C PRO A 94 5.20 -20.49 9.93
N ASP A 95 4.24 -19.58 9.76
CA ASP A 95 3.52 -19.32 8.51
C ASP A 95 4.14 -18.17 7.68
N LEU A 96 5.23 -17.57 8.19
CA LEU A 96 6.00 -16.58 7.44
C LEU A 96 6.61 -17.19 6.17
N PRO A 97 6.76 -16.40 5.08
CA PRO A 97 7.26 -16.93 3.80
C PRO A 97 8.64 -17.57 3.88
N CYS A 98 9.53 -17.04 4.71
CA CYS A 98 10.84 -17.63 5.00
C CYS A 98 11.33 -17.19 6.38
N GLN A 99 12.40 -17.82 6.86
CA GLN A 99 13.01 -17.51 8.14
C GLN A 99 13.47 -16.04 8.20
N LEU A 100 13.24 -15.38 9.35
CA LEU A 100 13.73 -14.03 9.59
C LEU A 100 15.28 -13.99 9.57
N PRO A 101 15.88 -12.84 9.17
CA PRO A 101 17.33 -12.67 9.21
C PRO A 101 17.92 -12.96 10.59
N ALA A 102 19.15 -13.49 10.62
CA ALA A 102 19.85 -13.74 11.87
C ALA A 102 19.98 -12.46 12.69
N GLY A 103 19.66 -12.53 13.99
CA GLY A 103 19.71 -11.38 14.89
C GLY A 103 18.46 -10.49 14.90
N ALA A 104 17.48 -10.75 14.03
CA ALA A 104 16.15 -10.14 14.11
C ALA A 104 15.24 -10.94 15.04
N SER A 105 14.46 -10.25 15.89
CA SER A 105 13.47 -10.88 16.76
C SER A 105 12.13 -10.15 16.68
N VAL A 106 11.03 -10.88 16.56
CA VAL A 106 9.69 -10.30 16.40
C VAL A 106 9.30 -9.51 17.65
N VAL A 107 8.79 -8.29 17.45
CA VAL A 107 8.24 -7.47 18.53
C VAL A 107 6.78 -7.85 18.75
N GLY A 108 6.45 -8.43 19.90
CA GLY A 108 5.07 -8.79 20.24
C GLY A 108 4.43 -9.72 19.20
N LYS A 109 3.20 -9.42 18.76
CA LYS A 109 2.48 -10.12 17.68
C LYS A 109 2.50 -9.33 16.36
N ASN A 110 3.56 -8.55 16.12
CA ASN A 110 3.61 -7.60 15.01
C ASN A 110 4.16 -8.21 13.72
N SER A 111 3.63 -9.37 13.34
CA SER A 111 3.78 -10.01 12.03
C SER A 111 2.44 -9.99 11.33
N ILE A 112 2.37 -9.32 10.19
CA ILE A 112 1.11 -9.07 9.47
C ILE A 112 1.22 -9.39 7.99
N LYS A 113 0.08 -9.75 7.39
CA LYS A 113 -0.14 -9.77 5.96
C LYS A 113 -1.12 -8.66 5.62
N ILE A 114 -0.74 -7.82 4.67
CA ILE A 114 -1.63 -6.79 4.11
C ILE A 114 -1.99 -7.24 2.70
N GLU A 115 -3.29 -7.23 2.39
CA GLU A 115 -3.82 -7.63 1.09
C GLU A 115 -4.55 -6.47 0.40
N PRO A 116 -4.61 -6.43 -0.95
CA PRO A 116 -4.22 -7.49 -1.90
C PRO A 116 -2.71 -7.60 -2.15
N MET A 117 -2.17 -8.81 -1.94
CA MET A 117 -0.75 -9.15 -2.16
C MET A 117 -0.28 -8.76 -3.57
N ASN A 118 0.95 -8.24 -3.67
CA ASN A 118 1.60 -7.93 -4.95
C ASN A 118 0.82 -6.98 -5.86
N PHE A 119 -0.14 -6.25 -5.31
CA PHE A 119 -0.87 -5.20 -6.02
C PHE A 119 -0.06 -3.90 -5.99
N THR A 120 0.22 -3.34 -7.17
CA THR A 120 0.95 -2.09 -7.33
C THR A 120 -0.02 -0.93 -7.43
N PHE A 121 0.01 -0.03 -6.44
CA PHE A 121 -0.90 1.10 -6.36
C PHE A 121 -0.49 2.26 -7.27
N ASN A 122 -1.44 3.17 -7.55
CA ASN A 122 -1.19 4.35 -8.37
C ASN A 122 -0.23 5.32 -7.66
N SER A 123 -0.47 5.57 -6.37
CA SER A 123 0.41 6.31 -5.48
C SER A 123 0.64 5.53 -4.17
N PRO A 124 1.74 5.78 -3.43
CA PRO A 124 2.05 5.07 -2.20
C PRO A 124 0.99 5.22 -1.10
N LEU A 125 0.75 4.12 -0.39
CA LEU A 125 0.02 4.04 0.88
C LEU A 125 0.94 4.43 2.05
N VAL A 126 0.35 4.64 3.24
CA VAL A 126 1.12 4.88 4.47
C VAL A 126 0.75 3.84 5.51
N LEU A 127 1.74 3.11 6.03
CA LEU A 127 1.57 2.18 7.14
C LEU A 127 2.19 2.77 8.41
N LYS A 128 1.35 2.99 9.41
CA LYS A 128 1.73 3.40 10.76
C LYS A 128 2.06 2.15 11.58
N CYS A 129 3.28 2.09 12.09
CA CYS A 129 3.84 0.94 12.79
C CYS A 129 3.94 1.20 14.30
N PRO A 130 3.57 0.23 15.16
CA PRO A 130 3.57 0.39 16.61
C PRO A 130 4.98 0.24 17.21
N THR A 131 5.87 1.20 16.97
CA THR A 131 7.28 1.11 17.37
C THR A 131 7.55 1.43 18.85
N GLY A 132 6.58 2.01 19.55
CA GLY A 132 6.73 2.48 20.94
C GLY A 132 7.87 3.49 21.12
N GLY A 133 8.31 4.16 20.05
CA GLY A 133 9.48 5.03 20.06
C GLY A 133 10.82 4.29 20.20
N ASN A 134 10.89 2.98 20.07
CA ASN A 134 12.16 2.26 20.14
C ASN A 134 12.95 2.44 18.84
N THR A 135 14.21 2.86 18.93
CA THR A 135 15.09 3.13 17.77
C THR A 135 15.74 1.88 17.19
N ASN A 136 15.68 0.75 17.90
CA ASN A 136 16.16 -0.54 17.42
C ASN A 136 15.09 -1.33 16.64
N TYR A 137 13.86 -0.81 16.60
CA TYR A 137 12.76 -1.45 15.90
C TYR A 137 12.75 -1.03 14.43
N VAL A 138 12.71 -2.03 13.55
CA VAL A 138 12.63 -1.86 12.10
C VAL A 138 11.49 -2.70 11.55
N LEU A 139 10.89 -2.22 10.45
CA LEU A 139 9.93 -3.00 9.71
C LEU A 139 10.65 -3.76 8.60
N LEU A 140 10.49 -5.08 8.59
CA LEU A 140 10.89 -5.92 7.47
C LEU A 140 9.70 -6.13 6.53
N ARG A 141 9.94 -6.08 5.23
CA ARG A 141 9.03 -6.51 4.18
C ARG A 141 9.60 -7.75 3.51
N TYR A 142 8.78 -8.76 3.23
CA TYR A 142 9.19 -9.86 2.38
C TYR A 142 9.15 -9.44 0.91
N ASN A 143 10.25 -9.63 0.19
CA ASN A 143 10.35 -9.37 -1.24
C ASN A 143 10.24 -10.69 -2.02
N ASP A 144 9.11 -10.91 -2.68
CA ASP A 144 8.84 -12.09 -3.50
C ASP A 144 9.76 -12.22 -4.73
N TYR A 145 10.43 -11.13 -5.16
CA TYR A 145 11.41 -11.18 -6.25
C TYR A 145 12.73 -11.82 -5.81
N THR A 146 13.18 -11.49 -4.60
CA THR A 146 14.48 -11.93 -4.06
C THR A 146 14.36 -13.07 -3.05
N ASN A 147 13.14 -13.40 -2.63
CA ASN A 147 12.82 -14.34 -1.55
C ASN A 147 13.49 -14.01 -0.21
N CYS A 148 13.68 -12.71 0.05
CA CYS A 148 14.40 -12.22 1.22
C CYS A 148 13.56 -11.18 1.98
N TRP A 149 13.89 -11.03 3.27
CA TRP A 149 13.39 -9.92 4.08
C TRP A 149 14.25 -8.68 3.88
N GLU A 150 13.60 -7.55 3.62
CA GLU A 150 14.23 -6.26 3.37
C GLU A 150 13.76 -5.23 4.38
N VAL A 151 14.65 -4.35 4.82
CA VAL A 151 14.30 -3.23 5.72
C VAL A 151 13.52 -2.19 4.92
N VAL A 152 12.32 -1.86 5.40
CA VAL A 152 11.54 -0.74 4.90
C VAL A 152 11.95 0.53 5.65
N PRO A 153 12.33 1.61 4.95
CA PRO A 153 12.73 2.84 5.60
C PRO A 153 11.54 3.52 6.27
N PHE A 154 11.80 4.16 7.39
CA PHE A 154 10.81 4.97 8.09
C PHE A 154 10.87 6.41 7.60
N SER A 155 9.71 7.01 7.36
CA SER A 155 9.58 8.37 6.84
C SER A 155 9.32 9.41 7.92
N SER A 156 8.75 8.99 9.05
CA SER A 156 8.51 9.83 10.22
C SER A 156 8.40 9.02 11.49
N ARG A 157 8.62 9.70 12.61
CA ARG A 157 8.40 9.20 13.96
C ARG A 157 7.41 10.14 14.65
N ASN A 158 6.31 9.56 15.11
CA ASN A 158 5.18 10.31 15.62
C ASN A 158 5.29 10.44 17.15
N ALA A 159 4.67 11.48 17.71
CA ALA A 159 4.67 11.75 19.15
C ALA A 159 3.99 10.63 19.97
N ASP A 160 3.04 9.92 19.37
CA ASP A 160 2.37 8.76 19.98
C ASP A 160 3.24 7.48 20.03
N GLY A 161 4.51 7.58 19.66
CA GLY A 161 5.46 6.47 19.67
C GLY A 161 5.35 5.55 18.45
N THR A 162 4.54 5.87 17.45
CA THR A 162 4.50 5.11 16.19
C THR A 162 5.52 5.64 15.18
N SER A 163 5.72 4.91 14.08
CA SER A 163 6.54 5.36 12.95
C SER A 163 5.86 5.02 11.63
N ASN A 164 5.95 5.92 10.65
CA ASN A 164 5.29 5.73 9.37
C ASN A 164 6.27 5.16 8.33
N VAL A 165 5.74 4.29 7.46
CA VAL A 165 6.42 3.83 6.25
C VAL A 165 5.53 4.06 5.04
N SER A 166 6.15 4.18 3.86
CA SER A 166 5.44 4.33 2.60
C SER A 166 5.49 3.05 1.78
N LEU A 167 4.34 2.60 1.30
CA LEU A 167 4.19 1.32 0.61
C LEU A 167 3.57 1.52 -0.77
N ILE A 168 4.24 1.08 -1.83
CA ILE A 168 3.64 1.06 -3.19
C ILE A 168 3.03 -0.31 -3.54
N GLU A 169 3.40 -1.33 -2.79
CA GLU A 169 2.95 -2.71 -2.90
C GLU A 169 2.66 -3.21 -1.48
N THR A 170 1.60 -4.02 -1.32
CA THR A 170 1.31 -4.69 -0.04
C THR A 170 1.91 -6.10 -0.03
N GLY A 171 1.91 -6.76 1.13
CA GLY A 171 2.71 -7.96 1.33
C GLY A 171 2.76 -8.43 2.78
N TYR A 172 3.80 -9.23 3.07
CA TYR A 172 4.16 -9.61 4.44
C TYR A 172 5.06 -8.58 5.07
N PHE A 173 4.72 -8.19 6.30
CA PHE A 173 5.51 -7.26 7.09
C PHE A 173 5.72 -7.79 8.51
N VAL A 174 6.92 -7.59 9.06
CA VAL A 174 7.23 -7.98 10.42
C VAL A 174 7.99 -6.85 11.10
N LEU A 175 7.45 -6.36 12.22
CA LEU A 175 8.17 -5.44 13.08
C LEU A 175 9.10 -6.25 13.98
N VAL A 176 10.40 -5.97 13.89
CA VAL A 176 11.43 -6.69 14.62
C VAL A 176 12.32 -5.74 15.40
N GLU A 177 12.85 -6.22 16.52
CA GLU A 177 14.05 -5.65 17.12
C GLU A 177 15.26 -6.20 16.37
N TYR A 178 16.06 -5.29 15.78
CA TYR A 178 17.19 -5.66 14.94
C TYR A 178 18.37 -4.66 15.10
N PRO A 179 19.01 -4.65 16.28
CA PRO A 179 19.96 -3.61 16.66
C PRO A 179 21.19 -3.55 15.74
N GLN A 180 21.72 -4.72 15.34
CA GLN A 180 22.88 -4.82 14.44
C GLN A 180 22.64 -4.11 13.11
N GLN A 181 21.43 -4.23 12.57
CA GLN A 181 21.06 -3.55 11.34
C GLN A 181 20.96 -2.05 11.59
N THR A 182 20.23 -1.60 12.62
CA THR A 182 20.06 -0.16 12.89
C THR A 182 21.36 0.58 13.14
N THR A 183 22.39 -0.09 13.68
CA THR A 183 23.67 0.54 14.00
C THR A 183 24.60 0.76 12.79
N GLU A 184 24.31 0.17 11.64
CA GLU A 184 25.19 0.27 10.45
C GLU A 184 24.58 1.06 9.28
N MET A 185 23.31 1.45 9.42
CA MET A 185 22.54 2.12 8.39
C MET A 185 22.71 3.63 8.46
N GLY A 186 22.60 4.27 7.30
CA GLY A 186 22.50 5.71 7.17
C GLY A 186 21.05 6.17 7.01
N GLY A 187 20.89 7.37 6.47
CA GLY A 187 19.61 7.94 6.11
C GLY A 187 19.79 9.12 5.19
N VAL A 188 18.76 9.42 4.41
CA VAL A 188 18.71 10.62 3.57
C VAL A 188 17.61 11.55 4.03
N ARG A 189 17.79 12.84 3.78
CA ARG A 189 16.68 13.80 3.95
C ARG A 189 16.66 14.84 2.84
N ILE A 190 15.49 15.42 2.61
CA ILE A 190 15.29 16.63 1.83
C ILE A 190 14.77 17.69 2.78
N LEU A 191 15.49 18.81 2.87
CA LEU A 191 15.12 19.91 3.76
C LEU A 191 13.84 20.61 3.29
N GLN A 192 13.05 21.10 4.24
CA GLN A 192 11.78 21.81 4.00
C GLN A 192 11.87 22.93 2.97
N LYS A 193 13.00 23.63 2.87
CA LYS A 193 13.19 24.70 1.86
C LYS A 193 13.01 24.25 0.41
N TYR A 194 13.04 22.94 0.15
CA TYR A 194 12.82 22.36 -1.19
C TYR A 194 11.42 21.72 -1.35
N ILE A 195 10.60 21.72 -0.31
CA ILE A 195 9.30 21.05 -0.25
C ILE A 195 8.21 22.11 -0.10
N ASP A 196 7.20 22.04 -0.96
CA ASP A 196 6.06 22.95 -0.98
C ASP A 196 4.85 22.33 -0.26
N ASN A 197 4.18 23.11 0.59
CA ASN A 197 2.99 22.68 1.31
C ASN A 197 1.81 22.34 0.39
N GLU A 198 1.79 22.80 -0.86
CA GLU A 198 0.72 22.47 -1.82
C GLU A 198 0.80 21.02 -2.36
N TYR A 199 1.89 20.31 -2.06
CA TYR A 199 2.22 19.04 -2.68
C TYR A 199 2.41 17.92 -1.65
N PHE A 200 2.09 16.71 -2.09
CA PHE A 200 2.60 15.46 -1.54
C PHE A 200 3.93 15.13 -2.21
N TYR A 201 4.92 14.69 -1.44
CA TYR A 201 6.22 14.29 -1.99
C TYR A 201 6.54 12.84 -1.67
N TYR A 202 7.12 12.17 -2.66
CA TYR A 202 7.56 10.78 -2.57
C TYR A 202 9.01 10.69 -3.04
N LEU A 203 9.91 10.26 -2.16
CA LEU A 203 11.29 9.99 -2.51
C LEU A 203 11.45 8.49 -2.73
N THR A 204 12.02 8.11 -3.87
CA THR A 204 12.39 6.73 -4.18
C THR A 204 13.90 6.63 -4.32
N LEU A 205 14.52 5.70 -3.61
CA LEU A 205 15.93 5.35 -3.82
C LEU A 205 16.04 3.95 -4.46
N THR A 206 16.92 3.84 -5.45
CA THR A 206 17.31 2.58 -6.10
C THR A 206 18.84 2.48 -6.07
N PRO A 207 19.46 1.41 -5.55
CA PRO A 207 20.92 1.25 -5.57
C PRO A 207 21.49 1.31 -7.00
N VAL A 208 22.60 2.03 -7.23
CA VAL A 208 23.19 2.20 -8.57
C VAL A 208 23.70 0.87 -9.17
N ASN A 209 24.18 -0.04 -8.31
CA ASN A 209 24.63 -1.37 -8.72
C ASN A 209 23.54 -2.44 -8.53
N GLY A 210 22.33 -2.03 -8.14
CA GLY A 210 21.17 -2.90 -8.01
C GLY A 210 20.34 -2.90 -9.29
N SER A 211 19.42 -3.84 -9.38
CA SER A 211 18.30 -3.83 -10.31
C SER A 211 17.14 -3.00 -9.73
N SER A 212 16.13 -2.70 -10.55
CA SER A 212 14.87 -2.09 -10.08
C SER A 212 14.09 -2.95 -9.08
N LYS A 213 14.55 -4.19 -8.84
CA LYS A 213 13.98 -5.16 -7.89
C LYS A 213 14.72 -5.14 -6.54
N ASP A 214 15.90 -4.52 -6.50
CA ASP A 214 16.75 -4.41 -5.32
C ASP A 214 16.39 -3.11 -4.58
N ALA A 215 15.56 -3.24 -3.55
CA ALA A 215 15.15 -2.19 -2.62
C ALA A 215 14.55 -0.92 -3.25
N LYS A 216 13.24 -0.95 -3.54
CA LYS A 216 12.41 0.25 -3.74
C LYS A 216 12.19 0.94 -2.39
N MET A 217 13.11 1.79 -1.97
CA MET A 217 12.97 2.52 -0.71
C MET A 217 12.12 3.77 -0.93
N ILE A 218 10.93 3.83 -0.32
CA ILE A 218 9.99 4.95 -0.48
C ILE A 218 9.83 5.69 0.84
N ALA A 219 9.89 7.02 0.77
CA ALA A 219 9.55 7.91 1.85
C ALA A 219 8.56 8.98 1.39
N PHE A 220 7.82 9.54 2.34
CA PHE A 220 6.69 10.42 2.08
C PHE A 220 6.74 11.66 2.98
N SER A 221 6.44 12.83 2.41
CA SER A 221 6.19 14.06 3.16
C SER A 221 4.76 14.57 2.87
N PRO A 222 3.85 14.52 3.87
CA PRO A 222 2.45 14.90 3.73
C PRO A 222 2.15 16.34 4.08
N ASN A 223 3.08 17.21 4.47
CA ASN A 223 2.72 18.55 4.98
C ASN A 223 3.81 19.60 4.75
N GLY A 224 4.71 19.35 3.82
CA GLY A 224 5.83 20.25 3.56
C GLY A 224 6.93 20.23 4.63
N SER A 225 6.82 19.36 5.63
CA SER A 225 7.93 19.05 6.53
C SER A 225 9.11 18.44 5.74
N PRO A 226 10.34 18.50 6.30
CA PRO A 226 11.46 17.80 5.70
C PRO A 226 11.10 16.33 5.45
N LEU A 227 11.48 15.84 4.29
CA LEU A 227 11.28 14.45 3.94
C LEU A 227 12.45 13.66 4.51
N TYR A 228 12.17 12.68 5.38
CA TYR A 228 13.18 11.78 5.93
C TYR A 228 13.03 10.38 5.34
N MET A 229 14.15 9.68 5.21
CA MET A 229 14.17 8.25 4.92
C MET A 229 15.26 7.63 5.80
N ALA A 230 14.86 7.12 6.95
CA ALA A 230 15.75 6.47 7.91
C ALA A 230 16.03 5.01 7.52
N TYR A 231 17.10 4.45 8.05
CA TYR A 231 17.49 3.05 7.83
C TYR A 231 17.69 2.73 6.33
N VAL A 232 18.51 3.57 5.68
CA VAL A 232 18.99 3.34 4.31
C VAL A 232 20.38 2.74 4.38
N ALA A 233 20.65 1.67 3.64
CA ALA A 233 22.00 1.08 3.64
C ALA A 233 23.03 2.10 3.11
N ARG A 234 24.27 1.98 3.56
CA ARG A 234 25.34 2.84 3.04
C ARG A 234 25.71 2.40 1.63
N GLY A 235 25.81 3.35 0.71
CA GLY A 235 25.99 3.05 -0.71
C GLY A 235 25.64 4.21 -1.62
N GLU A 236 25.69 3.95 -2.92
CA GLU A 236 25.30 4.90 -3.96
C GLU A 236 23.93 4.54 -4.53
N TYR A 237 23.05 5.54 -4.63
CA TYR A 237 21.67 5.38 -5.07
C TYR A 237 21.33 6.39 -6.17
N GLN A 238 20.51 5.96 -7.11
CA GLN A 238 19.68 6.83 -7.91
C GLN A 238 18.46 7.22 -7.08
N ALA A 239 18.23 8.51 -6.93
CA ALA A 239 17.07 9.06 -6.25
C ALA A 239 16.10 9.65 -7.28
N VAL A 240 14.82 9.35 -7.13
CA VAL A 240 13.73 9.95 -7.90
C VAL A 240 12.80 10.62 -6.91
N LEU A 241 12.58 11.92 -7.09
CA LEU A 241 11.58 12.65 -6.33
C LEU A 241 10.35 12.82 -7.20
N SER A 242 9.22 12.34 -6.69
CA SER A 242 7.91 12.54 -7.31
C SER A 242 7.06 13.42 -6.41
N ARG A 243 6.19 14.24 -7.00
CA ARG A 243 5.23 15.06 -6.27
C ARG A 243 3.87 15.07 -6.95
N GLN A 244 2.85 15.31 -6.16
CA GLN A 244 1.48 15.45 -6.64
C GLN A 244 0.79 16.60 -5.89
N LYS A 245 0.13 17.51 -6.61
CA LYS A 245 -0.64 18.58 -5.96
C LYS A 245 -1.76 17.97 -5.14
N ARG A 246 -1.97 18.49 -3.93
CA ARG A 246 -3.02 18.00 -3.02
C ARG A 246 -4.42 18.14 -3.59
N SER A 247 -4.68 19.29 -4.21
CA SER A 247 -5.95 19.58 -4.89
C SER A 247 -6.22 18.66 -6.09
N GLN A 248 -5.19 17.95 -6.57
CA GLN A 248 -5.21 17.11 -7.77
C GLN A 248 -5.00 15.63 -7.46
N LEU A 249 -5.13 15.22 -6.19
CA LEU A 249 -4.90 13.82 -5.79
C LEU A 249 -5.77 12.81 -6.58
N ASN A 250 -6.87 13.27 -7.20
CA ASN A 250 -7.83 12.45 -7.96
C ASN A 250 -8.07 12.92 -9.39
N SER A 251 -7.41 13.98 -9.83
CA SER A 251 -7.54 14.38 -11.23
C SER A 251 -6.74 13.40 -12.08
N ALA A 252 -7.10 13.28 -13.36
CA ALA A 252 -6.27 12.57 -14.34
C ALA A 252 -4.92 13.26 -14.58
N THR A 253 -4.56 14.27 -13.77
CA THR A 253 -3.30 14.98 -13.88
C THR A 253 -2.19 14.09 -13.37
N GLU A 254 -1.18 13.92 -14.22
CA GLU A 254 -0.07 13.02 -13.99
C GLU A 254 0.77 13.51 -12.80
N MET A 255 1.34 12.56 -12.07
CA MET A 255 2.33 12.87 -11.04
C MET A 255 3.50 13.62 -11.70
N GLU A 256 4.03 14.65 -11.05
CA GLU A 256 5.25 15.29 -11.52
C GLU A 256 6.45 14.52 -10.95
N GLN A 257 7.46 14.24 -11.75
CA GLN A 257 8.69 13.60 -11.33
C GLN A 257 9.94 14.38 -11.71
N TYR A 258 10.98 14.19 -10.92
CA TYR A 258 12.32 14.71 -11.15
C TYR A 258 13.36 13.60 -10.91
N SER A 259 14.12 13.28 -11.96
CA SER A 259 15.04 12.13 -11.99
C SER A 259 16.43 12.43 -12.56
N SER A 260 16.67 13.63 -13.11
CA SER A 260 17.81 13.85 -14.02
C SER A 260 19.19 13.97 -13.34
N VAL A 261 19.28 14.29 -12.04
CA VAL A 261 20.58 14.59 -11.39
C VAL A 261 20.74 14.06 -9.96
N ILE A 262 19.75 13.37 -9.37
CA ILE A 262 19.88 12.99 -7.96
C ILE A 262 20.60 11.64 -7.81
N ARG A 263 21.92 11.66 -7.87
CA ARG A 263 22.73 10.58 -7.28
C ARG A 263 23.05 10.94 -5.84
N VAL A 264 22.76 10.03 -4.91
CA VAL A 264 23.03 10.23 -3.50
C VAL A 264 23.96 9.13 -3.00
N LYS A 265 25.00 9.53 -2.26
CA LYS A 265 25.94 8.61 -1.63
C LYS A 265 25.74 8.68 -0.12
N VAL A 266 25.15 7.63 0.44
CA VAL A 266 24.94 7.49 1.88
C VAL A 266 26.22 6.93 2.49
N THR A 267 27.03 7.79 3.13
CA THR A 267 28.31 7.41 3.74
C THR A 267 28.23 7.26 5.24
N ASP A 268 27.46 8.15 5.87
CA ASP A 268 27.49 8.33 7.30
C ASP A 268 26.44 7.43 7.96
N LYS A 269 26.77 6.99 9.18
CA LYS A 269 25.83 6.31 10.04
C LYS A 269 24.78 7.32 10.52
N LEU A 270 23.52 6.92 10.50
CA LEU A 270 22.45 7.67 11.12
C LEU A 270 22.50 7.44 12.64
N ILE A 271 22.61 8.52 13.39
CA ILE A 271 22.66 8.50 14.85
C ILE A 271 21.33 9.01 15.38
N ALA A 272 20.63 8.13 16.09
CA ALA A 272 19.34 8.44 16.68
C ALA A 272 19.45 9.46 17.83
N GLY A 273 18.51 10.40 17.88
CA GLY A 273 18.31 11.33 18.99
C GLY A 273 17.13 10.94 19.86
N THR A 274 16.93 11.67 20.96
CA THR A 274 15.77 11.53 21.88
C THR A 274 14.54 12.30 21.39
N GLY A 275 13.74 11.72 20.47
CA GLY A 275 12.62 12.42 19.83
C GLY A 275 12.40 12.06 18.35
N GLY A 276 11.95 13.04 17.55
CA GLY A 276 11.67 12.92 16.12
C GLY A 276 12.92 12.82 15.24
N TYR A 277 12.74 12.81 13.91
CA TYR A 277 13.87 12.71 12.97
C TYR A 277 14.64 14.02 12.76
N ASP A 278 14.06 15.15 13.17
CA ASP A 278 14.67 16.46 13.16
C ASP A 278 15.93 16.56 14.04
N ILE A 279 15.97 15.81 15.15
CA ILE A 279 17.11 15.78 16.07
C ILE A 279 18.14 14.68 15.77
N TYR A 280 17.87 13.81 14.79
CA TYR A 280 18.85 12.78 14.38
C TYR A 280 20.02 13.45 13.64
N THR A 281 21.20 12.83 13.72
CA THR A 281 22.43 13.33 13.06
C THR A 281 23.00 12.28 12.10
N GLY A 282 23.87 12.70 11.17
CA GLY A 282 24.42 11.81 10.13
C GLY A 282 23.52 11.65 8.90
N TRP A 283 22.55 12.54 8.73
CA TRP A 283 21.72 12.60 7.52
C TRP A 283 22.55 12.97 6.29
N THR A 284 22.35 12.25 5.18
CA THR A 284 22.81 12.68 3.87
C THR A 284 21.77 13.61 3.24
N ASP A 285 22.13 14.88 3.06
CA ASP A 285 21.23 15.88 2.46
C ASP A 285 21.13 15.70 0.94
N ILE A 286 19.91 15.49 0.44
CA ILE A 286 19.60 15.60 -0.98
C ILE A 286 19.24 17.05 -1.27
N LYS A 287 20.06 17.72 -2.08
CA LYS A 287 19.87 19.12 -2.48
C LYS A 287 19.16 19.19 -3.82
N LEU A 288 18.15 20.05 -3.90
CA LEU A 288 17.29 20.23 -5.07
C LEU A 288 17.44 21.65 -5.63
N ASP A 289 18.68 22.04 -5.90
CA ASP A 289 18.99 23.34 -6.48
C ASP A 289 18.76 23.28 -8.01
N ASN A 290 17.93 24.18 -8.56
CA ASN A 290 17.62 24.29 -10.00
C ASN A 290 17.03 23.02 -10.64
N ILE A 291 15.98 22.46 -10.04
CA ILE A 291 15.29 21.29 -10.59
C ILE A 291 14.25 21.68 -11.66
N SER A 292 14.02 20.77 -12.60
CA SER A 292 12.96 20.88 -13.61
C SER A 292 12.06 19.66 -13.51
N TRP A 293 10.77 19.87 -13.34
CA TRP A 293 9.80 18.79 -13.29
C TRP A 293 9.44 18.30 -14.69
N SER A 294 9.21 17.00 -14.80
CA SER A 294 8.63 16.36 -15.97
C SER A 294 7.40 15.57 -15.53
N ASP A 295 6.38 15.51 -16.38
CA ASP A 295 5.24 14.65 -16.12
C ASP A 295 5.67 13.18 -16.13
N GLY A 296 5.16 12.41 -15.17
CA GLY A 296 5.35 10.98 -15.10
C GLY A 296 5.42 10.41 -13.68
N ARG A 297 5.03 9.14 -13.57
CA ARG A 297 5.19 8.33 -12.36
C ARG A 297 6.54 7.65 -12.39
N SER A 298 7.17 7.49 -11.22
CA SER A 298 8.44 6.79 -11.11
C SER A 298 8.36 5.37 -11.69
N ASP A 299 9.22 5.06 -12.66
CA ASP A 299 9.33 3.71 -13.24
C ASP A 299 9.69 2.65 -12.18
N ALA A 300 10.44 3.06 -11.14
CA ALA A 300 10.83 2.19 -10.04
C ALA A 300 9.62 1.66 -9.26
N TRP A 301 8.46 2.30 -9.33
CA TRP A 301 7.25 1.84 -8.67
C TRP A 301 6.59 0.65 -9.38
N GLY A 302 7.04 0.28 -10.58
CA GLY A 302 6.48 -0.81 -11.37
C GLY A 302 5.15 -0.47 -12.04
N ALA A 303 4.65 -1.35 -12.91
CA ALA A 303 3.38 -1.13 -13.59
C ALA A 303 2.20 -1.11 -12.60
N ILE A 304 1.32 -0.12 -12.75
CA ILE A 304 0.12 0.00 -11.92
C ILE A 304 -0.78 -1.21 -12.16
N THR A 305 -1.28 -1.83 -11.08
CA THR A 305 -2.26 -2.91 -11.19
C THR A 305 -3.64 -2.32 -11.45
N THR A 306 -4.08 -2.32 -12.71
CA THR A 306 -5.44 -1.92 -13.07
C THR A 306 -6.43 -3.03 -12.74
N THR A 307 -7.54 -2.71 -12.10
CA THR A 307 -8.66 -3.66 -11.90
C THR A 307 -9.55 -3.63 -13.14
N TYR A 308 -9.81 -4.78 -13.76
CA TYR A 308 -10.67 -4.82 -14.96
C TYR A 308 -12.14 -4.99 -14.59
N GLY A 309 -12.42 -5.68 -13.48
CA GLY A 309 -13.77 -5.79 -12.96
C GLY A 309 -13.82 -6.20 -11.50
N THR A 310 -14.91 -5.81 -10.85
CA THR A 310 -15.30 -6.21 -9.50
C THR A 310 -16.77 -6.62 -9.53
N GLY A 311 -17.22 -7.40 -8.57
CA GLY A 311 -18.61 -7.84 -8.50
C GLY A 311 -18.95 -8.53 -7.19
N LYS A 312 -20.16 -9.08 -7.11
CA LYS A 312 -20.63 -9.88 -5.97
C LYS A 312 -19.70 -11.03 -5.63
N PHE A 313 -19.08 -11.66 -6.63
CA PHE A 313 -17.99 -12.61 -6.46
C PHE A 313 -16.72 -12.06 -7.09
N GLN A 314 -15.61 -12.29 -6.42
CA GLN A 314 -14.28 -12.03 -6.95
C GLN A 314 -13.30 -13.07 -6.40
N ALA A 315 -12.54 -13.71 -7.27
CA ALA A 315 -11.36 -14.48 -6.93
C ALA A 315 -10.15 -13.84 -7.59
N THR A 316 -9.14 -13.48 -6.81
CA THR A 316 -7.92 -12.85 -7.31
C THR A 316 -6.74 -13.73 -6.93
N LEU A 317 -5.98 -14.15 -7.95
CA LEU A 317 -4.74 -14.90 -7.84
C LEU A 317 -3.58 -13.96 -8.15
N THR A 318 -2.52 -14.00 -7.33
CA THR A 318 -1.33 -13.19 -7.51
C THR A 318 -0.07 -13.98 -7.22
N TRP A 319 1.00 -13.72 -7.98
CA TRP A 319 2.33 -14.26 -7.75
C TRP A 319 3.38 -13.32 -8.36
N VAL A 320 4.65 -13.64 -8.19
CA VAL A 320 5.74 -12.86 -8.78
C VAL A 320 6.55 -13.72 -9.74
N ASN A 321 6.71 -13.22 -10.95
CA ASN A 321 7.66 -13.75 -11.93
C ASN A 321 8.91 -12.86 -11.89
N PRO A 322 10.01 -13.31 -11.26
CA PRO A 322 11.17 -12.46 -11.07
C PRO A 322 11.93 -12.23 -12.38
N SER A 323 11.88 -13.14 -13.34
CA SER A 323 12.54 -13.00 -14.64
C SER A 323 11.84 -13.85 -15.69
N GLU A 324 12.16 -13.63 -16.98
CA GLU A 324 11.66 -14.48 -18.07
C GLU A 324 12.15 -15.93 -17.92
N ALA A 325 13.31 -16.16 -17.32
CA ALA A 325 13.86 -17.50 -17.12
C ALA A 325 13.26 -18.22 -15.90
N GLU A 326 12.71 -17.47 -14.93
CA GLU A 326 12.22 -17.99 -13.66
C GLU A 326 10.71 -17.78 -13.47
N HIS A 327 9.98 -17.66 -14.58
CA HIS A 327 8.54 -17.46 -14.57
C HIS A 327 7.79 -18.74 -14.18
N THR A 328 6.60 -18.53 -13.63
CA THR A 328 5.58 -19.55 -13.39
C THR A 328 4.28 -19.09 -14.04
N ASP A 329 3.58 -20.04 -14.65
CA ASP A 329 2.27 -19.85 -15.25
C ASP A 329 1.24 -20.53 -14.33
N TYR A 330 0.54 -19.72 -13.54
CA TYR A 330 -0.52 -20.16 -12.66
C TYR A 330 -1.87 -19.71 -13.21
N ASP A 331 -2.75 -20.66 -13.48
CA ASP A 331 -4.11 -20.40 -13.93
C ASP A 331 -5.10 -20.36 -12.76
N LEU A 332 -6.00 -19.37 -12.79
CA LEU A 332 -7.16 -19.29 -11.92
C LEU A 332 -8.37 -19.98 -12.57
N HIS A 333 -8.96 -20.94 -11.85
CA HIS A 333 -10.10 -21.71 -12.31
C HIS A 333 -11.31 -21.47 -11.40
N LEU A 334 -12.47 -21.21 -12.01
CA LEU A 334 -13.77 -21.26 -11.36
C LEU A 334 -14.60 -22.37 -12.00
N LEU A 335 -14.96 -23.39 -11.22
CA LEU A 335 -15.90 -24.43 -11.61
C LEU A 335 -17.26 -24.19 -10.94
N GLY A 336 -18.34 -24.59 -11.59
CA GLY A 336 -19.69 -24.40 -11.06
C GLY A 336 -20.74 -25.35 -11.66
N PRO A 337 -22.02 -25.10 -11.36
CA PRO A 337 -23.15 -25.86 -11.91
C PRO A 337 -23.19 -25.84 -13.45
N GLU A 338 -23.93 -26.78 -14.04
CA GLU A 338 -24.16 -26.84 -15.50
C GLU A 338 -22.88 -26.91 -16.35
N ASN A 339 -21.83 -27.57 -15.82
CA ASN A 339 -20.50 -27.63 -16.43
C ASN A 339 -19.87 -26.23 -16.63
N LEU A 340 -20.18 -25.28 -15.75
CA LEU A 340 -19.50 -24.00 -15.73
C LEU A 340 -18.02 -24.20 -15.39
N HIS A 341 -17.14 -23.67 -16.24
CA HIS A 341 -15.71 -23.66 -16.02
C HIS A 341 -15.09 -22.43 -16.68
N VAL A 342 -14.79 -21.41 -15.87
CA VAL A 342 -14.08 -20.20 -16.30
C VAL A 342 -12.59 -20.34 -15.99
N TYR A 343 -11.76 -20.18 -17.01
CA TYR A 343 -10.29 -20.27 -16.99
C TYR A 343 -9.72 -19.68 -18.29
N PHE A 344 -8.40 -19.73 -18.51
CA PHE A 344 -7.74 -19.04 -19.63
C PHE A 344 -8.34 -19.32 -21.02
N SER A 345 -8.74 -20.56 -21.33
CA SER A 345 -9.33 -20.91 -22.65
C SER A 345 -10.84 -20.62 -22.73
N ASN A 346 -11.51 -20.42 -21.60
CA ASN A 346 -12.94 -20.13 -21.53
C ASN A 346 -13.19 -18.95 -20.58
N LYS A 347 -12.75 -17.76 -20.99
CA LYS A 347 -12.69 -16.57 -20.12
C LYS A 347 -14.06 -16.03 -19.72
N LYS A 348 -15.14 -16.40 -20.42
CA LYS A 348 -16.49 -15.88 -20.16
C LYS A 348 -17.51 -17.02 -20.21
N GLN A 349 -18.16 -17.30 -19.09
CA GLN A 349 -19.26 -18.26 -19.05
C GLN A 349 -20.24 -17.89 -17.93
N GLY A 350 -21.55 -17.97 -18.23
CA GLY A 350 -22.59 -17.57 -17.28
C GLY A 350 -22.46 -16.09 -16.92
N CYS A 351 -22.42 -15.81 -15.62
CA CYS A 351 -22.24 -14.46 -15.08
C CYS A 351 -20.80 -14.17 -14.64
N PHE A 352 -19.80 -14.93 -15.09
CA PHE A 352 -18.40 -14.76 -14.67
C PHE A 352 -17.46 -14.45 -15.83
N GLU A 353 -16.45 -13.66 -15.53
CA GLU A 353 -15.40 -13.27 -16.47
C GLU A 353 -14.02 -13.35 -15.81
N LEU A 354 -13.05 -13.95 -16.50
CA LEU A 354 -11.63 -13.86 -16.20
C LEU A 354 -11.08 -12.62 -16.93
N ASP A 355 -10.47 -11.69 -16.19
CA ASP A 355 -10.02 -10.43 -16.79
C ASP A 355 -8.77 -10.54 -17.65
N ARG A 356 -7.78 -11.27 -17.17
CA ARG A 356 -6.48 -11.43 -17.80
C ARG A 356 -5.89 -12.79 -17.45
N ASP A 357 -4.89 -13.14 -18.23
CA ASP A 357 -4.14 -14.38 -18.17
C ASP A 357 -2.66 -13.98 -18.18
N TRP A 358 -1.90 -14.43 -17.18
CA TRP A 358 -0.51 -14.01 -16.99
C TRP A 358 0.45 -15.18 -17.20
N ILE A 359 1.02 -15.26 -18.40
CA ILE A 359 1.75 -16.45 -18.83
C ILE A 359 3.20 -16.46 -18.32
N SER A 360 4.01 -15.48 -18.75
CA SER A 360 5.47 -15.54 -18.53
C SER A 360 6.17 -14.20 -18.32
N ASN A 361 5.46 -13.08 -18.45
CA ASN A 361 6.06 -11.76 -18.29
C ASN A 361 6.61 -11.57 -16.88
N PRO A 362 7.80 -10.96 -16.72
CA PRO A 362 8.30 -10.57 -15.41
C PRO A 362 7.41 -9.52 -14.75
N GLY A 363 7.25 -9.61 -13.43
CA GLY A 363 6.50 -8.66 -12.63
C GLY A 363 5.54 -9.30 -11.64
N ASN A 364 4.68 -8.46 -11.08
CA ASN A 364 3.58 -8.89 -10.22
C ASN A 364 2.46 -9.43 -11.11
N ALA A 365 2.41 -10.74 -11.22
CA ALA A 365 1.39 -11.46 -11.98
C ALA A 365 0.07 -11.44 -11.21
N VAL A 366 -1.02 -11.27 -11.96
CA VAL A 366 -2.37 -11.24 -11.40
C VAL A 366 -3.37 -11.82 -12.39
N GLU A 367 -4.26 -12.65 -11.86
CA GLU A 367 -5.47 -13.11 -12.54
C GLU A 367 -6.67 -12.87 -11.65
N ASN A 368 -7.79 -12.50 -12.25
CA ASN A 368 -8.99 -12.21 -11.49
C ASN A 368 -10.25 -12.69 -12.21
N ILE A 369 -10.99 -13.59 -11.55
CA ILE A 369 -12.33 -14.00 -11.97
C ILE A 369 -13.34 -13.22 -11.13
N TYR A 370 -14.28 -12.55 -11.77
CA TYR A 370 -15.31 -11.76 -11.10
C TYR A 370 -16.69 -12.00 -11.73
N SER A 371 -17.74 -11.74 -10.96
CA SER A 371 -19.11 -11.80 -11.47
C SER A 371 -19.49 -10.49 -12.16
N VAL A 372 -20.08 -10.57 -13.35
CA VAL A 372 -20.64 -9.43 -14.11
C VAL A 372 -22.13 -9.20 -13.82
N SER A 373 -22.78 -10.10 -13.08
CA SER A 373 -24.14 -9.92 -12.56
C SER A 373 -24.32 -10.63 -11.21
N ASP A 374 -25.33 -10.23 -10.45
CA ASP A 374 -25.59 -10.79 -9.10
C ASP A 374 -26.39 -12.11 -9.11
N ASN A 375 -26.83 -12.53 -10.31
CA ASN A 375 -27.68 -13.69 -10.55
C ASN A 375 -26.80 -14.90 -10.86
N PHE A 376 -26.47 -15.66 -9.82
CA PHE A 376 -25.64 -16.85 -9.94
C PHE A 376 -26.56 -18.05 -10.12
N THR A 377 -26.17 -19.00 -10.95
CA THR A 377 -26.88 -20.28 -11.06
C THR A 377 -26.78 -21.01 -9.71
N PRO A 378 -27.90 -21.44 -9.09
CA PRO A 378 -27.85 -22.20 -7.84
C PRO A 378 -26.99 -23.47 -7.97
N GLY A 379 -26.25 -23.77 -6.91
CA GLY A 379 -25.43 -24.97 -6.80
C GLY A 379 -24.01 -24.70 -6.30
N ARG A 380 -23.14 -25.70 -6.46
CA ARG A 380 -21.79 -25.71 -5.88
C ARG A 380 -20.77 -25.09 -6.84
N TYR A 381 -20.01 -24.14 -6.31
CA TYR A 381 -18.87 -23.52 -6.97
C TYR A 381 -17.55 -23.92 -6.32
N GLN A 382 -16.48 -23.96 -7.11
CA GLN A 382 -15.12 -24.25 -6.65
C GLN A 382 -14.11 -23.32 -7.31
N VAL A 383 -13.28 -22.68 -6.48
CA VAL A 383 -12.10 -21.92 -6.93
C VAL A 383 -10.88 -22.79 -6.79
N LYS A 384 -10.08 -22.88 -7.85
CA LYS A 384 -8.82 -23.64 -7.88
C LYS A 384 -7.70 -22.83 -8.51
N VAL A 385 -6.47 -23.12 -8.11
CA VAL A 385 -5.26 -22.64 -8.77
C VAL A 385 -4.59 -23.83 -9.44
N HIS A 386 -4.18 -23.68 -10.68
CA HIS A 386 -3.53 -24.71 -11.48
C HIS A 386 -2.12 -24.26 -11.87
N HIS A 387 -1.11 -25.06 -11.57
CA HIS A 387 0.23 -24.90 -12.19
C HIS A 387 0.20 -25.43 -13.62
N TYR A 388 0.18 -24.54 -14.61
CA TYR A 388 0.16 -24.93 -16.01
C TYR A 388 1.57 -25.22 -16.52
N ASN A 389 2.51 -24.30 -16.29
CA ASN A 389 3.90 -24.41 -16.77
C ASN A 389 4.89 -23.55 -15.96
N GLY A 390 6.18 -23.66 -16.28
CA GLY A 390 7.27 -22.86 -15.70
C GLY A 390 7.79 -23.45 -14.39
N VAL A 391 8.39 -22.59 -13.56
CA VAL A 391 9.01 -22.99 -12.29
C VAL A 391 7.95 -23.50 -11.32
N VAL A 392 8.17 -24.70 -10.77
CA VAL A 392 7.33 -25.32 -9.73
C VAL A 392 7.67 -24.76 -8.35
N GLY A 393 6.71 -24.81 -7.42
CA GLY A 393 6.92 -24.40 -6.02
C GLY A 393 7.00 -22.88 -5.81
N ARG A 394 6.69 -22.06 -6.81
CA ARG A 394 6.59 -20.61 -6.66
C ARG A 394 5.42 -20.27 -5.72
N ARG A 395 5.63 -19.31 -4.82
CA ARG A 395 4.56 -18.86 -3.94
C ARG A 395 3.50 -18.09 -4.74
N TYR A 396 2.24 -18.39 -4.50
CA TYR A 396 1.10 -17.60 -4.95
C TYR A 396 0.24 -17.20 -3.75
N ASN A 397 -0.64 -16.23 -3.98
CA ASN A 397 -1.72 -15.86 -3.07
C ASN A 397 -3.05 -15.89 -3.83
N CYS A 398 -4.07 -16.51 -3.25
CA CYS A 398 -5.41 -16.50 -3.81
C CYS A 398 -6.41 -16.01 -2.76
N ARG A 399 -7.20 -15.01 -3.13
CA ARG A 399 -8.21 -14.39 -2.28
C ARG A 399 -9.57 -14.51 -2.94
N VAL A 400 -10.58 -14.90 -2.17
CA VAL A 400 -11.97 -15.02 -2.61
C VAL A 400 -12.84 -14.09 -1.77
N ILE A 401 -13.61 -13.26 -2.46
CA ILE A 401 -14.53 -12.27 -1.93
C ILE A 401 -15.94 -12.62 -2.40
N ILE A 402 -16.89 -12.66 -1.49
CA ILE A 402 -18.32 -12.85 -1.79
C ILE A 402 -19.11 -11.78 -1.03
N ASN A 403 -19.98 -11.06 -1.73
CA ASN A 403 -20.75 -9.94 -1.18
C ASN A 403 -19.88 -8.90 -0.47
N GLY A 404 -18.69 -8.60 -1.01
CA GLY A 404 -17.73 -7.67 -0.41
C GLY A 404 -16.96 -8.21 0.80
N VAL A 405 -17.24 -9.43 1.26
CA VAL A 405 -16.58 -10.08 2.39
C VAL A 405 -15.51 -11.04 1.89
N VAL A 406 -14.30 -10.97 2.44
CA VAL A 406 -13.27 -11.99 2.21
C VAL A 406 -13.69 -13.28 2.90
N VAL A 407 -14.10 -14.25 2.10
CA VAL A 407 -14.47 -15.58 2.59
C VAL A 407 -13.28 -16.54 2.62
N LYS A 408 -12.23 -16.23 1.85
CA LYS A 408 -10.99 -17.00 1.84
C LYS A 408 -9.81 -16.13 1.45
N SER A 409 -8.69 -16.31 2.13
CA SER A 409 -7.38 -15.85 1.69
C SER A 409 -6.37 -16.93 2.02
N VAL A 410 -5.59 -17.35 1.02
CA VAL A 410 -4.55 -18.37 1.19
C VAL A 410 -3.29 -17.95 0.47
N SER A 411 -2.18 -18.46 0.99
CA SER A 411 -0.91 -18.47 0.28
C SER A 411 -0.48 -19.92 0.12
N GLY A 412 0.02 -20.25 -1.06
CA GLY A 412 0.37 -21.63 -1.39
C GLY A 412 1.52 -21.69 -2.37
N ALA A 413 1.92 -22.92 -2.69
CA ALA A 413 2.90 -23.22 -3.72
C ALA A 413 2.60 -24.63 -4.23
N ILE A 414 2.47 -24.78 -5.55
CA ILE A 414 2.18 -26.07 -6.17
C ILE A 414 3.50 -26.78 -6.48
N ALA A 415 3.75 -27.91 -5.80
CA ALA A 415 4.93 -28.75 -5.97
C ALA A 415 4.76 -29.77 -7.11
N THR A 416 5.85 -30.39 -7.56
CA THR A 416 5.91 -31.27 -8.75
C THR A 416 4.89 -32.41 -8.80
N ASN A 417 4.40 -32.89 -7.66
CA ASN A 417 3.45 -34.01 -7.58
C ASN A 417 1.98 -33.58 -7.47
N LYS A 418 1.69 -32.28 -7.55
CA LYS A 418 0.36 -31.69 -7.45
C LYS A 418 0.18 -30.75 -8.64
N GLN A 419 -0.97 -30.80 -9.29
CA GLN A 419 -1.25 -29.90 -10.42
C GLN A 419 -2.23 -28.79 -10.01
N TYR A 420 -3.14 -29.08 -9.07
CA TYR A 420 -4.17 -28.15 -8.61
C TYR A 420 -4.11 -27.97 -7.10
N ASP A 421 -4.30 -26.73 -6.65
CA ASP A 421 -4.72 -26.43 -5.29
C ASP A 421 -6.22 -26.07 -5.26
N ASP A 422 -6.98 -26.78 -4.43
CA ASP A 422 -8.38 -26.44 -4.14
C ASP A 422 -8.41 -25.30 -3.12
N ILE A 423 -8.86 -24.11 -3.53
CA ILE A 423 -8.79 -22.91 -2.70
C ILE A 423 -10.03 -22.77 -1.81
N TYR A 424 -11.21 -22.80 -2.44
CA TYR A 424 -12.47 -22.55 -1.76
C TYR A 424 -13.63 -23.22 -2.48
N SER A 425 -14.58 -23.77 -1.73
CA SER A 425 -15.85 -24.28 -2.23
C SER A 425 -16.98 -23.55 -1.51
N PHE A 426 -18.00 -23.15 -2.24
CA PHE A 426 -19.21 -22.54 -1.67
C PHE A 426 -20.45 -22.98 -2.44
N ASN A 427 -21.61 -22.84 -1.81
CA ASN A 427 -22.89 -23.08 -2.46
C ASN A 427 -23.62 -21.74 -2.63
N VAL A 428 -24.32 -21.63 -3.74
CA VAL A 428 -25.35 -20.60 -3.95
C VAL A 428 -26.69 -21.31 -3.87
N GLU A 429 -27.60 -20.76 -3.07
CA GLU A 429 -28.97 -21.26 -2.89
C GLU A 429 -29.93 -20.75 -3.97
#